data_AF-A0A7S2JC27-F1
#
_entry.id   AF-A0A7S2JC27-F1
#
_cell.length_a   1.000
_cell.length_b   1.000
_cell.length_c   1.000
_cell.angle_alpha   90.00
_cell.angle_beta   90.00
_cell.angle_gamma   90.00
#
_symmetry.space_group_name_H-M   'P 1'
#
loop_
_entity.id
_entity.type
_entity.pdbx_description
1 polymer ?
#
loop_
_entity_poly.entity_id
_entity_poly.type
_entity_poly.pdbx_seq_one_letter_code
_entity_poly.pdbx_strand_id
1 'polypeptide(L)'
;AAWPPACLVSGNALSVAYEGEPATFQLTVFDRYGNRATSGGEAFELRAHKLQPGGQRTLSTMRHEVEDHGDGTYAVSYTARSPGRWELSLLLKPQAETEQPLAAEGATDERIPEMSAVLGGRSFMTMVRPALALNLSLAEQAAAMEAHARAEMAMACEA
;
A
#
# COMPACT_ATOMS: atom_id res chain seq x y z
N ALA A 1 13.52 15.55 8.35
CA ALA A 1 13.38 14.74 7.13
C ALA A 1 13.11 13.29 7.54
N ALA A 2 12.00 12.73 7.06
CA ALA A 2 11.68 11.32 7.21
C ALA A 2 12.84 10.41 6.75
N TRP A 3 13.10 9.35 7.51
CA TRP A 3 13.98 8.26 7.13
C TRP A 3 13.12 7.01 6.86
N PRO A 4 12.77 6.74 5.59
CA PRO A 4 11.89 5.63 5.19
C PRO A 4 12.19 4.26 5.82
N PRO A 5 13.47 3.87 6.04
CA PRO A 5 13.80 2.61 6.70
C PRO A 5 13.40 2.51 8.17
N ALA A 6 13.33 3.63 8.90
CA ALA A 6 12.95 3.65 10.32
C ALA A 6 11.46 3.86 10.54
N CYS A 7 10.71 4.26 9.52
CA CYS A 7 9.26 4.41 9.60
C CYS A 7 8.59 3.07 9.96
N LEU A 8 7.50 3.16 10.72
CA LEU A 8 6.73 2.01 11.19
C LEU A 8 5.29 2.10 10.70
N VAL A 9 4.72 0.99 10.24
CA VAL A 9 3.29 0.88 9.97
C VAL A 9 2.64 -0.07 10.98
N SER A 10 1.43 0.26 11.43
CA SER A 10 0.65 -0.55 12.36
C SER A 10 -0.83 -0.47 12.01
N GLY A 11 -1.55 -1.59 12.20
CA GLY A 11 -2.97 -1.65 11.92
C GLY A 11 -3.41 -3.05 11.46
N ASN A 12 -4.67 -3.38 11.71
CA ASN A 12 -5.30 -4.62 11.23
C ASN A 12 -5.36 -4.67 9.69
N ALA A 13 -5.50 -3.50 9.06
CA ALA A 13 -5.49 -3.32 7.61
C ALA A 13 -4.16 -3.73 6.95
N LEU A 14 -3.09 -4.02 7.70
CA LEU A 14 -1.86 -4.56 7.10
C LEU A 14 -1.97 -6.06 6.79
N SER A 15 -2.87 -6.77 7.48
CA SER A 15 -3.04 -8.22 7.36
C SER A 15 -4.33 -8.60 6.65
N VAL A 16 -5.44 -7.90 6.94
CA VAL A 16 -6.77 -8.22 6.42
C VAL A 16 -7.51 -6.95 6.02
N ALA A 17 -8.11 -6.99 4.84
CA ALA A 17 -9.06 -6.00 4.35
C ALA A 17 -10.27 -6.68 3.71
N TYR A 18 -11.31 -5.92 3.41
CA TYR A 18 -12.50 -6.41 2.73
C TYR A 18 -12.69 -5.68 1.41
N GLU A 19 -13.17 -6.41 0.41
CA GLU A 19 -13.53 -5.87 -0.90
C GLU A 19 -14.55 -4.74 -0.74
N GLY A 20 -14.29 -3.61 -1.39
CA GLY A 20 -15.16 -2.44 -1.37
C GLY A 20 -15.13 -1.62 -0.09
N GLU A 21 -14.58 -2.16 1.01
CA GLU A 21 -14.49 -1.47 2.29
C GLU A 21 -13.16 -0.72 2.46
N PRO A 22 -13.19 0.52 2.97
CA PRO A 22 -11.96 1.24 3.31
C PRO A 22 -11.28 0.58 4.51
N ALA A 23 -10.03 0.17 4.31
CA ALA A 23 -9.16 -0.36 5.35
C ALA A 23 -8.10 0.70 5.70
N THR A 24 -7.97 1.03 6.98
CA THR A 24 -7.08 2.08 7.46
C THR A 24 -5.97 1.51 8.33
N PHE A 25 -4.73 1.94 8.10
CA PHE A 25 -3.59 1.68 8.97
C PHE A 25 -2.86 2.98 9.31
N GLN A 26 -2.12 2.96 10.40
CA GLN A 26 -1.34 4.10 10.87
C GLN A 26 0.12 3.95 10.44
N LEU A 27 0.70 5.04 9.98
CA LEU A 27 2.12 5.20 9.68
C LEU A 27 2.71 6.15 10.71
N THR A 28 3.82 5.75 11.31
CA THR A 28 4.64 6.59 12.19
C THR A 28 5.98 6.84 11.51
N VAL A 29 6.32 8.10 11.31
CA VAL A 29 7.55 8.51 10.65
C VAL A 29 8.65 8.72 11.69
N PHE A 30 9.85 8.25 11.35
CA PHE A 30 11.05 8.42 12.16
C PHE A 30 12.18 9.03 11.32
N ASP A 31 13.08 9.76 11.95
CA ASP A 31 14.31 10.25 11.33
C ASP A 31 15.42 9.18 11.32
N ARG A 32 16.58 9.51 10.73
CA ARG A 32 17.74 8.60 10.66
C ARG A 32 18.36 8.26 12.01
N TYR A 33 18.03 9.01 13.05
CA TYR A 33 18.51 8.85 14.41
C TYR A 33 17.50 8.08 15.29
N GLY A 34 16.36 7.68 14.73
CA GLY A 34 15.30 6.98 15.46
C GLY A 34 14.39 7.91 16.27
N ASN A 35 14.47 9.22 16.09
CA ASN A 35 13.52 10.15 16.70
C ASN A 35 12.22 10.16 15.89
N ARG A 36 11.08 10.14 16.58
CA ARG A 36 9.78 10.29 15.93
C ARG A 36 9.71 11.66 15.28
N ALA A 37 9.20 11.74 14.06
CA ALA A 37 8.89 13.01 13.42
C ALA A 37 7.92 13.79 14.31
N THR A 38 8.14 15.10 14.42
CA THR A 38 7.31 16.02 15.20
C THR A 38 6.54 17.00 14.31
N SER A 39 6.77 16.92 13.00
CA SER A 39 6.09 17.67 11.95
C SER A 39 5.65 16.70 10.86
N GLY A 40 4.51 17.00 10.24
CA GLY A 40 4.10 16.38 9.00
C GLY A 40 4.71 17.06 7.75
N GLY A 41 4.09 16.84 6.60
CA GLY A 41 4.43 17.44 5.31
C GLY A 41 5.03 16.48 4.29
N GLU A 42 5.26 15.22 4.67
CA GLU A 42 5.75 14.19 3.76
C GLU A 42 4.63 13.60 2.91
N ALA A 43 4.87 13.51 1.60
CA ALA A 43 3.95 12.89 0.67
C ALA A 43 4.26 11.40 0.49
N PHE A 44 3.29 10.54 0.75
CA PHE A 44 3.41 9.09 0.54
C PHE A 44 2.54 8.60 -0.63
N GLU A 45 3.01 7.58 -1.33
CA GLU A 45 2.28 6.86 -2.39
C GLU A 45 2.12 5.40 -2.02
N LEU A 46 0.90 4.87 -2.10
CA LEU A 46 0.66 3.44 -1.91
C LEU A 46 0.61 2.76 -3.27
N ARG A 47 1.54 1.84 -3.52
CA ARG A 47 1.51 0.94 -4.69
C ARG A 47 0.97 -0.42 -4.28
N ALA A 48 0.06 -0.94 -5.08
CA ALA A 48 -0.61 -2.21 -4.83
C ALA A 48 -0.43 -3.17 -6.00
N HIS A 49 0.06 -4.37 -5.72
CA HIS A 49 0.18 -5.45 -6.69
C HIS A 49 -0.76 -6.59 -6.28
N LYS A 50 -1.72 -6.94 -7.14
CA LYS A 50 -2.53 -8.14 -6.94
C LYS A 50 -1.68 -9.35 -7.33
N LEU A 51 -1.61 -10.35 -6.45
CA LEU A 51 -1.00 -11.64 -6.76
C LEU A 51 -2.03 -12.49 -7.49
N GLN A 52 -1.74 -12.83 -8.74
CA GLN A 52 -2.54 -13.72 -9.55
C GLN A 52 -2.20 -15.20 -9.25
N PRO A 53 -3.12 -16.12 -9.58
CA PRO A 53 -2.80 -17.54 -9.66
C PRO A 53 -1.55 -17.76 -10.54
N GLY A 54 -0.62 -18.62 -10.10
CA GLY A 54 0.67 -18.83 -10.79
C GLY A 54 1.81 -17.90 -10.35
N GLY A 55 1.58 -17.01 -9.39
CA GLY A 55 2.63 -16.18 -8.79
C GLY A 55 2.94 -14.89 -9.56
N GLN A 56 2.20 -14.61 -10.64
CA GLN A 56 2.33 -13.37 -11.39
C GLN A 56 1.82 -12.19 -10.55
N ARG A 57 2.60 -11.11 -10.51
CA ARG A 57 2.23 -9.85 -9.86
C ARG A 57 1.73 -8.88 -10.91
N THR A 58 0.51 -8.37 -10.73
CA THR A 58 -0.04 -7.34 -11.62
C THR A 58 -0.27 -6.07 -10.84
N LEU A 59 0.38 -5.00 -11.29
CA LEU A 59 0.13 -3.66 -10.77
C LEU A 59 -1.34 -3.35 -10.96
N SER A 60 -2.03 -3.09 -9.86
CA SER A 60 -3.47 -2.89 -9.84
C SER A 60 -3.76 -1.52 -9.24
N THR A 61 -4.67 -0.78 -9.87
CA THR A 61 -5.06 0.55 -9.38
C THR A 61 -5.94 0.38 -8.15
N MET A 62 -5.34 0.57 -6.98
CA MET A 62 -6.03 0.62 -5.69
C MET A 62 -6.29 2.06 -5.29
N ARG A 63 -7.53 2.36 -4.90
CA ARG A 63 -7.87 3.67 -4.31
C ARG A 63 -7.22 3.76 -2.94
N HIS A 64 -6.49 4.83 -2.69
CA HIS A 64 -5.88 5.09 -1.40
C HIS A 64 -5.89 6.59 -1.10
N GLU A 65 -5.87 6.92 0.19
CA GLU A 65 -5.78 8.26 0.73
C GLU A 65 -4.78 8.26 1.88
N VAL A 66 -4.01 9.33 2.00
CA VAL A 66 -3.03 9.53 3.07
C VAL A 66 -3.38 10.84 3.77
N GLU A 67 -3.81 10.73 5.01
CA GLU A 67 -4.09 11.86 5.88
C GLU A 67 -2.88 12.11 6.78
N ASP A 68 -2.39 13.34 6.79
CA ASP A 68 -1.30 13.79 7.65
C ASP A 68 -1.87 14.46 8.91
N HIS A 69 -1.53 13.94 10.09
CA HIS A 69 -1.97 14.53 11.36
C HIS A 69 -1.10 15.71 11.81
N GLY A 70 -0.03 16.01 11.08
CA GLY A 70 0.89 17.12 11.35
C GLY A 70 1.84 16.88 12.52
N ASP A 71 1.74 15.71 13.17
CA ASP A 71 2.50 15.35 14.36
C ASP A 71 3.57 14.27 14.07
N GLY A 72 3.79 13.92 12.79
CA GLY A 72 4.65 12.83 12.36
C GLY A 72 3.97 11.45 12.30
N THR A 73 2.65 11.40 12.52
CA THR A 73 1.81 10.26 12.14
C THR A 73 0.90 10.56 10.98
N TYR A 74 0.64 9.52 10.20
CA TYR A 74 -0.21 9.56 9.01
C TYR A 74 -1.21 8.41 9.08
N ALA A 75 -2.46 8.68 8.72
CA ALA A 75 -3.48 7.65 8.52
C ALA A 75 -3.57 7.33 7.03
N VAL A 76 -3.26 6.09 6.67
CA VAL A 76 -3.36 5.62 5.28
C VAL A 76 -4.58 4.74 5.17
N SER A 77 -5.55 5.16 4.35
CA SER A 77 -6.72 4.37 4.01
C SER A 77 -6.62 3.85 2.59
N TYR A 78 -7.11 2.63 2.36
CA TYR A 78 -7.13 2.04 1.03
C TYR A 78 -8.37 1.18 0.82
N THR A 79 -8.85 1.09 -0.42
CA THR A 79 -10.02 0.30 -0.80
C THR A 79 -9.67 -0.62 -1.97
N ALA A 80 -9.67 -1.92 -1.70
CA ALA A 80 -9.47 -2.95 -2.71
C ALA A 80 -10.79 -3.26 -3.42
N ARG A 81 -10.78 -3.30 -4.76
CA ARG A 81 -11.97 -3.60 -5.57
C ARG A 81 -12.14 -5.09 -5.91
N SER A 82 -11.17 -5.92 -5.52
CA SER A 82 -11.24 -7.35 -5.79
C SER A 82 -10.59 -8.12 -4.65
N PRO A 83 -11.17 -9.25 -4.23
CA PRO A 83 -10.59 -10.08 -3.20
C PRO A 83 -9.36 -10.82 -3.75
N GLY A 84 -8.54 -11.33 -2.84
CA GLY A 84 -7.29 -12.00 -3.15
C GLY A 84 -6.13 -11.55 -2.27
N ARG A 85 -4.93 -11.98 -2.64
CA ARG A 85 -3.69 -11.56 -1.98
C ARG A 85 -3.15 -10.33 -2.67
N TRP A 86 -2.88 -9.30 -1.88
CA TRP A 86 -2.37 -8.04 -2.35
C TRP A 86 -1.06 -7.74 -1.66
N GLU A 87 -0.08 -7.36 -2.45
CA GLU A 87 1.16 -6.80 -1.95
C GLU A 87 1.10 -5.29 -2.00
N LEU A 88 1.24 -4.66 -0.85
CA LEU A 88 1.23 -3.22 -0.69
C LEU A 88 2.64 -2.72 -0.37
N SER A 89 3.05 -1.70 -1.10
CA SER A 89 4.33 -1.02 -0.95
C SER A 89 4.06 0.46 -0.75
N LEU A 90 4.44 1.00 0.40
CA LEU A 90 4.33 2.42 0.66
C LEU A 90 5.64 3.09 0.27
N LEU A 91 5.58 4.14 -0.53
CA LEU A 91 6.74 4.88 -1.01
C LEU A 91 6.68 6.33 -0.54
N LEU A 92 7.79 6.83 0.00
CA LEU A 92 7.95 8.24 0.26
C LEU A 92 8.28 8.94 -1.06
N LYS A 93 7.49 9.93 -1.44
CA LYS A 93 7.83 10.81 -2.55
C LYS A 93 8.95 11.75 -2.10
N PRO A 94 10.00 11.94 -2.91
CA PRO A 94 10.95 13.01 -2.62
C PRO A 94 10.16 14.31 -2.61
N GLN A 95 10.13 14.97 -1.45
CA GLN A 95 9.61 16.31 -1.38
C GLN A 95 10.57 17.15 -2.21
N ALA A 96 10.14 17.61 -3.38
CA ALA A 96 10.85 18.64 -4.10
C ALA A 96 10.84 19.86 -3.17
N GLU A 97 11.90 20.02 -2.39
CA GLU A 97 12.14 21.23 -1.62
C GLU A 97 12.15 22.36 -2.63
N THR A 98 11.08 23.17 -2.61
CA THR A 98 10.93 24.50 -3.21
C THR A 98 11.82 24.75 -4.43
N GLU A 99 11.21 24.72 -5.60
CA GLU A 99 11.76 25.22 -6.86
C GLU A 99 12.58 26.50 -6.66
N GLN A 100 13.91 26.38 -6.64
CA GLN A 100 14.74 27.36 -7.32
C GLN A 100 14.96 26.79 -8.73
N PRO A 101 14.47 27.45 -9.79
CA PRO A 101 14.58 26.90 -11.14
C PRO A 101 16.04 26.98 -11.57
N LEU A 102 16.78 25.89 -11.43
CA LEU A 102 18.03 25.72 -12.18
C LEU A 102 17.65 25.03 -13.49
N ALA A 103 17.51 25.86 -14.53
CA ALA A 103 17.42 25.41 -15.90
C ALA A 103 18.57 24.43 -16.18
N ALA A 104 18.22 23.18 -16.47
CA ALA A 104 19.12 22.24 -17.11
C ALA A 104 18.28 21.45 -18.11
N GLU A 105 18.47 21.85 -19.36
CA GLU A 105 17.85 21.26 -20.53
C GLU A 105 18.27 19.79 -20.71
N GLY A 106 17.37 19.00 -21.31
CA GLY A 106 17.73 17.76 -21.99
C GLY A 106 18.11 16.59 -21.09
N ALA A 107 17.13 15.94 -20.48
CA ALA A 107 17.29 14.57 -20.00
C ALA A 107 16.15 13.70 -20.53
N THR A 108 16.38 13.10 -21.70
CA THR A 108 15.66 11.91 -22.16
C THR A 108 16.14 10.72 -21.34
N ASP A 109 15.46 10.42 -20.24
CA ASP A 109 15.60 9.12 -19.56
C ASP A 109 14.38 8.92 -18.68
N GLU A 110 13.83 7.71 -18.66
CA GLU A 110 12.74 7.25 -17.79
C GLU A 110 13.22 7.23 -16.32
N ARG A 111 13.55 8.40 -15.77
CA ARG A 111 13.92 8.60 -14.38
C ARG A 111 12.72 8.25 -13.52
N ILE A 112 12.67 6.99 -13.09
CA ILE A 112 11.90 6.55 -11.94
C ILE A 112 12.27 7.55 -10.83
N PRO A 113 11.32 8.35 -10.31
CA PRO A 113 11.66 9.30 -9.26
C PRO A 113 12.31 8.53 -8.10
N GLU A 114 13.26 9.15 -7.39
CA GLU A 114 13.97 8.58 -6.23
C GLU A 114 13.00 8.33 -5.05
N MET A 115 12.03 7.46 -5.27
CA MET A 115 10.97 7.10 -4.35
C MET A 115 11.57 6.09 -3.39
N SER A 116 11.84 6.53 -2.17
CA SER A 116 12.36 5.65 -1.15
C SER A 116 11.22 4.84 -0.57
N ALA A 117 11.28 3.52 -0.74
CA ALA A 117 10.30 2.62 -0.16
C ALA A 117 10.36 2.67 1.37
N VAL A 118 9.21 2.96 1.98
CA VAL A 118 9.01 2.95 3.43
C VAL A 118 9.22 1.52 3.94
N LEU A 119 9.56 1.36 5.22
CA LEU A 119 9.89 0.06 5.85
C LEU A 119 11.21 -0.56 5.33
N GLY A 120 12.09 0.25 4.76
CA GLY A 120 13.40 -0.19 4.29
C GLY A 120 13.30 -1.07 3.04
N GLY A 121 12.37 -0.75 2.13
CA GLY A 121 12.16 -1.53 0.91
C GLY A 121 11.20 -2.71 1.06
N ARG A 122 10.50 -2.82 2.19
CA ARG A 122 9.60 -3.95 2.46
C ARG A 122 8.19 -3.65 2.00
N SER A 123 7.65 -4.56 1.21
CA SER A 123 6.21 -4.67 0.97
C SER A 123 5.57 -5.48 2.09
N PHE A 124 4.27 -5.27 2.33
CA PHE A 124 3.48 -6.08 3.22
C PHE A 124 2.36 -6.77 2.44
N MET A 125 2.05 -7.99 2.86
CA MET A 125 1.02 -8.81 2.23
C MET A 125 -0.28 -8.64 3.01
N THR A 126 -1.30 -8.11 2.35
CA THR A 126 -2.66 -8.05 2.89
C THR A 126 -3.57 -9.04 2.17
N MET A 127 -4.46 -9.67 2.92
CA MET A 127 -5.49 -10.53 2.39
C MET A 127 -6.80 -9.75 2.28
N VAL A 128 -7.23 -9.48 1.06
CA VAL A 128 -8.54 -8.87 0.79
C VAL A 128 -9.57 -9.98 0.70
N ARG A 129 -10.53 -9.98 1.61
CA ARG A 129 -11.64 -10.91 1.66
C ARG A 129 -12.84 -10.36 0.88
N PRO A 130 -13.69 -11.22 0.30
CA PRO A 130 -14.90 -10.75 -0.38
C PRO A 130 -15.82 -10.01 0.59
N ALA A 131 -16.59 -9.03 0.10
CA ALA A 131 -17.47 -8.19 0.93
C ALA A 131 -18.51 -9.02 1.71
N LEU A 132 -18.98 -10.11 1.10
CA LEU A 132 -19.89 -11.09 1.72
C LEU A 132 -19.34 -11.71 3.01
N ALA A 133 -18.02 -11.64 3.24
CA ALA A 133 -17.35 -12.23 4.37
C ALA A 133 -17.21 -11.29 5.59
N LEU A 134 -17.64 -10.03 5.47
CA LEU A 134 -17.48 -8.99 6.51
C LEU A 134 -18.15 -9.37 7.84
N ASN A 135 -19.28 -10.07 7.78
CA ASN A 135 -20.10 -10.47 8.94
C ASN A 135 -20.10 -11.99 9.21
N LEU A 136 -19.18 -12.72 8.58
CA LEU A 136 -19.08 -14.17 8.70
C LEU A 136 -18.03 -14.58 9.73
N SER A 137 -18.19 -15.78 10.31
CA SER A 137 -17.18 -16.36 11.19
C SER A 137 -15.87 -16.63 10.44
N LEU A 138 -14.76 -16.77 11.17
CA LEU A 138 -13.44 -17.03 10.57
C LEU A 138 -13.43 -18.25 9.61
N ALA A 139 -14.20 -19.29 9.94
CA ALA A 139 -14.31 -20.50 9.12
C ALA A 139 -15.07 -20.24 7.81
N GLU A 140 -16.17 -19.49 7.87
CA GLU A 140 -16.96 -19.10 6.70
C GLU A 140 -16.19 -18.12 5.81
N GLN A 141 -15.40 -17.22 6.40
CA GLN A 141 -14.49 -16.33 5.67
C GLN A 141 -13.44 -17.10 4.87
N ALA A 142 -12.91 -18.21 5.42
CA ALA A 142 -11.96 -19.07 4.72
C ALA A 142 -12.64 -19.81 3.54
N ALA A 143 -13.85 -20.35 3.75
CA ALA A 143 -14.60 -21.02 2.70
C ALA A 143 -14.97 -20.07 1.54
N ALA A 144 -15.35 -18.82 1.84
CA ALA A 144 -15.62 -17.81 0.82
C ALA A 144 -14.38 -17.47 -0.02
N MET A 145 -13.20 -17.45 0.60
CA MET A 145 -11.93 -17.28 -0.10
C MET A 145 -11.59 -18.47 -1.01
N GLU A 146 -11.81 -19.70 -0.55
CA GLU A 146 -11.62 -20.89 -1.39
C GLU A 146 -12.60 -20.93 -2.57
N ALA A 147 -13.85 -20.56 -2.34
CA ALA A 147 -14.86 -20.47 -3.40
C ALA A 147 -14.46 -19.43 -4.45
N HIS A 148 -14.00 -18.24 -4.02
CA HIS A 148 -13.51 -17.21 -4.93
C HIS A 148 -12.26 -17.66 -5.70
N ALA A 149 -11.28 -18.28 -5.01
CA ALA A 149 -10.08 -18.79 -5.66
C ALA A 149 -10.39 -19.89 -6.69
N ARG A 150 -11.35 -20.78 -6.41
CA ARG A 150 -11.84 -21.78 -7.38
C ARG A 150 -12.52 -21.12 -8.57
N ALA A 151 -13.34 -20.09 -8.36
CA ALA A 151 -14.01 -19.36 -9.43
C ALA A 151 -13.00 -18.64 -10.34
N GLU A 152 -12.00 -17.96 -9.78
CA GLU A 152 -10.93 -17.32 -10.58
C GLU A 152 -10.14 -18.37 -11.38
N MET A 153 -9.83 -19.53 -10.78
CA MET A 153 -9.07 -20.59 -11.48
C MET A 153 -9.89 -21.28 -12.57
N ALA A 154 -11.21 -21.43 -12.40
CA ALA A 154 -12.09 -21.95 -13.44
C ALA A 154 -12.15 -21.00 -14.64
N MET A 155 -12.33 -19.69 -14.40
CA MET A 155 -12.32 -18.69 -15.46
C MET A 155 -10.99 -18.61 -16.22
N ALA A 156 -9.86 -18.81 -15.54
CA ALA A 156 -8.54 -18.84 -16.17
C ALA A 156 -8.27 -20.10 -17.01
N CYS A 157 -9.01 -21.19 -16.79
CA CYS A 157 -8.86 -22.44 -17.55
C CYS A 157 -9.70 -22.45 -18.84
N GLU A 158 -10.73 -21.61 -18.91
CA GLU A 158 -11.64 -21.48 -20.06
C GLU A 158 -11.22 -20.40 -21.08
N ALA A 159 -10.17 -19.62 -20.79
CA ALA A 159 -9.62 -18.56 -21.64
C ALA A 159 -8.33 -19.00 -22.36
#